data_AF-A0A2V6E7N8-F1
#
_entry.id   AF-A0A2V6E7N8-F1
#
_cell.length_a   1.000
_cell.length_b   1.000
_cell.length_c   1.000
_cell.angle_alpha   90.00
_cell.angle_beta   90.00
_cell.angle_gamma   90.00
#
_symmetry.space_group_name_H-M   'P 1'
#
loop_
_entity.id
_entity.type
_entity.pdbx_description
1 polymer ?
#
loop_
_entity_poly.entity_id
_entity_poly.type
_entity_poly.pdbx_seq_one_letter_code
_entity_poly.pdbx_strand_id
1 'polypeptide(L)'
;MSVCTGAFVLAKTGLLDGKTATTYHGAFEAFAMHFPKIELKRGARFVENGNLATAGGLSSGIDLALRVVERYYGREVATKTAYNMEYQGQGWMNPNSNQVYATTPVSTAEHPLCPVCGMDVDPKTAPKSVFQGKTYYFCSDDDKKTFDAAPEKLLAADKKS
;
A
#
# COMPACT_ATOMS: atom_id res chain seq x y z
N MET A 1 12.67 -6.64 -8.53
CA MET A 1 11.75 -5.49 -8.54
C MET A 1 10.33 -6.01 -8.43
N SER A 2 9.44 -5.32 -7.70
CA SER A 2 7.99 -5.56 -7.75
C SER A 2 7.22 -4.26 -7.94
N VAL A 3 6.01 -4.34 -8.51
CA VAL A 3 5.09 -3.22 -8.71
C VAL A 3 3.72 -3.63 -8.21
N CYS A 4 2.96 -2.68 -7.66
CA CYS A 4 1.60 -2.88 -7.18
C CYS A 4 1.57 -4.00 -6.12
N THR A 5 0.58 -4.87 -6.16
CA THR A 5 0.44 -6.03 -5.29
C THR A 5 1.48 -7.13 -5.54
N GLY A 6 2.34 -6.99 -6.55
CA GLY A 6 3.51 -7.87 -6.74
C GLY A 6 4.46 -7.85 -5.53
N ALA A 7 4.40 -6.81 -4.69
CA ALA A 7 5.11 -6.77 -3.42
C ALA A 7 4.76 -7.95 -2.50
N PHE A 8 3.52 -8.47 -2.53
CA PHE A 8 3.13 -9.65 -1.73
C PHE A 8 3.90 -10.90 -2.15
N VAL A 9 4.10 -11.09 -3.47
CA VAL A 9 4.86 -12.23 -3.99
C VAL A 9 6.31 -12.12 -3.53
N LEU A 10 6.90 -10.93 -3.63
CA LEU A 10 8.27 -10.69 -3.16
C LEU A 10 8.39 -10.85 -1.64
N ALA A 11 7.42 -10.38 -0.87
CA ALA A 11 7.38 -10.52 0.58
C ALA A 11 7.31 -11.99 1.03
N LYS A 12 6.51 -12.82 0.34
CA LYS A 12 6.41 -14.27 0.62
C LYS A 12 7.72 -15.03 0.48
N THR A 13 8.71 -14.49 -0.25
CA THR A 13 10.04 -15.10 -0.34
C THR A 13 10.91 -14.88 0.90
N GLY A 14 10.51 -14.00 1.82
CA GLY A 14 11.30 -13.57 2.97
C GLY A 14 12.40 -12.55 2.63
N LEU A 15 12.62 -12.22 1.34
CA LEU A 15 13.66 -11.28 0.92
C LEU A 15 13.45 -9.85 1.45
N LEU A 16 12.22 -9.49 1.82
CA LEU A 16 11.87 -8.17 2.36
C LEU A 16 11.85 -8.13 3.90
N ASP A 17 12.02 -9.25 4.60
CA ASP A 17 11.96 -9.28 6.07
C ASP A 17 13.00 -8.33 6.68
N GLY A 18 12.55 -7.45 7.59
CA GLY A 18 13.39 -6.44 8.23
C GLY A 18 13.83 -5.30 7.33
N LYS A 19 13.24 -5.16 6.13
CA LYS A 19 13.52 -4.07 5.18
C LYS A 19 12.31 -3.16 5.02
N THR A 20 12.57 -1.98 4.49
CA THR A 20 11.52 -1.07 4.03
C THR A 20 10.97 -1.51 2.66
N ALA A 21 9.66 -1.44 2.46
CA ALA A 21 9.02 -1.69 1.17
C ALA A 21 7.78 -0.82 0.99
N THR A 22 7.27 -0.74 -0.23
CA THR A 22 5.96 -0.15 -0.53
C THR A 22 5.16 -1.04 -1.48
N THR A 23 3.86 -0.78 -1.59
CA THR A 23 2.92 -1.53 -2.44
C THR A 23 1.84 -0.55 -2.94
N TYR A 24 0.86 -1.04 -3.70
CA TYR A 24 -0.29 -0.24 -4.09
C TYR A 24 -1.05 0.26 -2.85
N HIS A 25 -1.46 1.54 -2.85
CA HIS A 25 -2.04 2.20 -1.67
C HIS A 25 -3.28 1.48 -1.13
N GLY A 26 -4.13 0.93 -2.01
CA GLY A 26 -5.31 0.15 -1.59
C GLY A 26 -4.98 -1.18 -0.93
N ALA A 27 -3.71 -1.59 -0.90
CA ALA A 27 -3.26 -2.82 -0.28
C ALA A 27 -2.34 -2.59 0.93
N PHE A 28 -2.20 -1.35 1.41
CA PHE A 28 -1.31 -1.02 2.53
C PHE A 28 -1.65 -1.77 3.82
N GLU A 29 -2.91 -1.73 4.27
CA GLU A 29 -3.28 -2.42 5.52
C GLU A 29 -3.07 -3.92 5.42
N ALA A 30 -3.60 -4.54 4.35
CA ALA A 30 -3.44 -5.97 4.12
C ALA A 30 -1.96 -6.37 4.09
N PHE A 31 -1.09 -5.57 3.45
CA PHE A 31 0.33 -5.86 3.38
C PHE A 31 1.01 -5.75 4.76
N ALA A 32 0.73 -4.69 5.52
CA ALA A 32 1.27 -4.50 6.87
C ALA A 32 0.83 -5.62 7.82
N MET A 33 -0.44 -6.06 7.71
CA MET A 33 -0.99 -7.16 8.50
C MET A 33 -0.33 -8.51 8.18
N HIS A 34 -0.13 -8.82 6.89
CA HIS A 34 0.44 -10.12 6.48
C HIS A 34 1.96 -10.18 6.66
N PHE A 35 2.65 -9.04 6.61
CA PHE A 35 4.11 -8.98 6.69
C PHE A 35 4.58 -7.95 7.72
N PRO A 36 4.30 -8.17 9.02
CA PRO A 36 4.59 -7.19 10.08
C PRO A 36 6.09 -6.94 10.32
N LYS A 37 6.97 -7.79 9.76
CA LYS A 37 8.43 -7.59 9.80
C LYS A 37 8.93 -6.61 8.73
N ILE A 38 8.09 -6.23 7.77
CA ILE A 38 8.43 -5.31 6.70
C ILE A 38 7.99 -3.91 7.12
N GLU A 39 8.89 -2.95 7.07
CA GLU A 39 8.54 -1.54 7.30
C GLU A 39 7.83 -0.99 6.06
N LEU A 40 6.50 -0.90 6.12
CA LEU A 40 5.71 -0.37 5.02
C LEU A 40 5.88 1.16 4.93
N LYS A 41 6.49 1.63 3.84
CA LYS A 41 6.60 3.06 3.52
C LYS A 41 5.43 3.52 2.67
N ARG A 42 4.45 4.12 3.34
CA ARG A 42 3.30 4.79 2.71
C ARG A 42 3.75 6.07 1.98
N GLY A 43 3.01 6.45 0.95
CA GLY A 43 3.26 7.67 0.16
C GLY A 43 4.57 7.69 -0.65
N ALA A 44 5.33 6.59 -0.66
CA ALA A 44 6.45 6.42 -1.58
C ALA A 44 5.94 5.95 -2.95
N ARG A 45 6.46 6.53 -4.03
CA ARG A 45 6.37 5.98 -5.39
C ARG A 45 7.10 4.65 -5.42
N PHE A 46 8.34 4.62 -4.96
CA PHE A 46 9.12 3.40 -4.83
C PHE A 46 10.08 3.47 -3.66
N VAL A 47 10.51 2.28 -3.24
CA VAL A 47 11.52 2.06 -2.19
C VAL A 47 12.58 1.14 -2.76
N GLU A 48 13.84 1.49 -2.54
CA GLU A 48 14.99 0.66 -2.89
C GLU A 48 15.69 0.21 -1.61
N ASN A 49 16.12 -1.05 -1.58
CA ASN A 49 16.93 -1.63 -0.52
C ASN A 49 17.99 -2.55 -1.14
N GLY A 50 19.18 -2.02 -1.38
CA GLY A 50 20.27 -2.74 -2.05
C GLY A 50 19.91 -3.13 -3.49
N ASN A 51 19.74 -4.43 -3.72
CA ASN A 51 19.34 -5.02 -5.01
C ASN A 51 17.82 -5.26 -5.14
N LEU A 52 17.05 -4.95 -4.10
CA LEU A 52 15.60 -5.04 -4.12
C LEU A 52 14.98 -3.66 -4.31
N ALA A 53 13.84 -3.64 -4.99
CA ALA A 53 13.04 -2.45 -5.14
C ALA A 53 11.56 -2.81 -5.27
N THR A 54 10.70 -2.02 -4.63
CA THR A 54 9.25 -2.17 -4.66
C THR A 54 8.62 -0.83 -5.03
N ALA A 55 7.60 -0.83 -5.87
CA ALA A 55 6.83 0.36 -6.23
C ALA A 55 5.35 0.22 -5.87
N GLY A 56 4.69 1.37 -5.76
CA GLY A 56 3.25 1.48 -5.62
C GLY A 56 2.48 1.09 -6.89
N GLY A 57 1.45 1.87 -7.24
CA GLY A 57 0.61 1.60 -8.42
C GLY A 57 1.34 1.76 -9.76
N LEU A 58 0.60 1.62 -10.86
CA LEU A 58 1.13 1.59 -12.24
C LEU A 58 2.10 2.75 -12.55
N SER A 59 1.70 4.00 -12.29
CA SER A 59 2.56 5.16 -12.53
C SER A 59 3.83 5.12 -11.68
N SER A 60 3.75 4.61 -10.45
CA SER A 60 4.94 4.44 -9.60
C SER A 60 5.86 3.32 -10.10
N GLY A 61 5.31 2.33 -10.81
CA GLY A 61 6.10 1.33 -11.53
C GLY A 61 6.89 1.91 -12.69
N ILE A 62 6.29 2.83 -13.46
CA ILE A 62 7.01 3.61 -14.49
C ILE A 62 8.11 4.43 -13.84
N ASP A 63 7.80 5.09 -12.72
CA ASP A 63 8.76 5.89 -11.98
C ASP A 63 9.97 5.04 -11.52
N LEU A 64 9.72 3.83 -11.01
CA LEU A 64 10.78 2.89 -10.61
C LEU A 64 11.58 2.36 -11.81
N ALA A 65 10.95 2.14 -12.97
CA ALA A 65 11.66 1.74 -14.17
C ALA A 65 12.64 2.83 -14.65
N LEU A 66 12.21 4.10 -14.67
CA LEU A 66 13.08 5.24 -14.97
C LEU A 66 14.22 5.38 -13.94
N ARG A 67 13.92 5.17 -12.65
CA ARG A 67 14.93 5.13 -11.60
C ARG A 67 15.98 4.03 -11.82
N VAL A 68 15.58 2.87 -12.33
CA VAL A 68 16.51 1.79 -12.69
C VAL A 68 17.37 2.20 -13.88
N VAL A 69 16.79 2.79 -14.93
CA VAL A 69 17.58 3.35 -16.04
C VAL A 69 18.62 4.33 -15.52
N GLU A 70 18.21 5.26 -14.64
CA GLU A 70 19.12 6.22 -14.03
C GLU A 70 20.25 5.53 -13.24
N ARG A 71 19.94 4.47 -12.49
CA ARG A 71 20.92 3.75 -11.68
C ARG A 71 22.04 3.14 -12.51
N TYR A 72 21.72 2.62 -13.70
CA TYR A 72 22.67 1.90 -14.54
C TYR A 72 23.29 2.76 -15.64
N TYR A 73 22.60 3.79 -16.11
CA TYR A 73 22.99 4.58 -17.28
C TYR A 73 23.07 6.09 -17.01
N GLY A 74 22.77 6.54 -15.79
CA GLY A 74 22.82 7.93 -15.38
C GLY A 74 21.55 8.73 -15.69
N ARG A 75 21.44 9.91 -15.06
CA ARG A 75 20.25 10.77 -15.11
C ARG A 75 19.90 11.22 -16.52
N GLU A 76 20.89 11.55 -17.34
CA GLU A 76 20.67 12.04 -18.71
C GLU A 76 19.93 11.01 -19.57
N VAL A 77 20.36 9.74 -19.50
CA VAL A 77 19.72 8.64 -20.24
C VAL A 77 18.29 8.46 -19.74
N ALA A 78 18.05 8.47 -18.43
CA ALA A 78 16.70 8.35 -17.88
C ALA A 78 15.78 9.52 -18.29
N THR A 79 16.27 10.76 -18.29
CA THR A 79 15.53 11.94 -18.76
C THR A 79 15.16 11.79 -20.25
N LYS A 80 16.11 11.36 -21.09
CA LYS A 80 15.87 11.12 -22.51
C LYS A 80 14.88 9.97 -22.74
N THR A 81 14.96 8.91 -21.95
CA THR A 81 13.98 7.81 -21.97
C THR A 81 12.59 8.33 -21.63
N ALA A 82 12.43 9.10 -20.54
CA ALA A 82 11.14 9.70 -20.18
C ALA A 82 10.60 10.61 -21.29
N TYR A 83 11.46 11.44 -21.88
CA TYR A 83 11.09 12.30 -23.02
C TYR A 83 10.60 11.50 -24.23
N ASN A 84 11.33 10.46 -24.63
CA ASN A 84 10.96 9.60 -25.76
C ASN A 84 9.67 8.78 -25.50
N MET A 85 9.35 8.50 -24.24
CA MET A 85 8.09 7.88 -23.83
C MET A 85 6.92 8.88 -23.76
N GLU A 86 7.18 10.17 -24.00
CA GLU A 86 6.25 11.28 -23.75
C GLU A 86 5.73 11.31 -22.30
N TYR A 87 6.54 10.77 -21.37
CA TYR A 87 6.17 10.64 -19.98
C TYR A 87 6.46 11.94 -19.22
N GLN A 88 5.40 12.69 -18.92
CA GLN A 88 5.48 13.96 -18.21
C GLN A 88 5.62 13.82 -16.69
N GLY A 89 5.39 12.63 -16.15
CA GLY A 89 5.48 12.36 -14.71
C GLY A 89 6.88 12.56 -14.16
N GLN A 90 6.99 13.19 -13.00
CA GLN A 90 8.26 13.52 -12.34
C GLN A 90 8.49 12.70 -11.05
N GLY A 91 7.65 11.69 -10.79
CA GLY A 91 7.72 10.88 -9.57
C GLY A 91 9.04 10.10 -9.42
N TRP A 92 9.65 9.73 -10.54
CA TRP A 92 10.98 9.11 -10.59
C TRP A 92 12.12 9.98 -10.05
N MET A 93 11.95 11.30 -10.05
CA MET A 93 12.94 12.23 -9.49
C MET A 93 12.73 12.50 -8.00
N ASN A 94 11.50 12.33 -7.50
CA ASN A 94 11.18 12.42 -6.08
C ASN A 94 10.36 11.20 -5.64
N PRO A 95 11.00 10.15 -5.10
CA PRO A 95 10.32 8.93 -4.68
C PRO A 95 9.28 9.17 -3.59
N ASN A 96 9.34 10.27 -2.84
CA ASN A 96 8.36 10.59 -1.81
C ASN A 96 7.27 11.55 -2.31
N SER A 97 7.06 11.69 -3.62
CA SER A 97 6.07 12.62 -4.18
C SER A 97 4.61 12.17 -4.07
N ASN A 98 4.32 10.99 -3.51
CA ASN A 98 2.97 10.43 -3.45
C ASN A 98 2.28 10.67 -2.08
N GLN A 99 2.48 11.88 -1.52
CA GLN A 99 2.13 12.22 -0.14
C GLN A 99 0.63 12.13 0.19
N VAL A 100 -0.24 12.21 -0.82
CA VAL A 100 -1.69 12.00 -0.64
C VAL A 100 -2.02 10.60 -0.08
N TYR A 101 -1.10 9.64 -0.21
CA TYR A 101 -1.23 8.30 0.38
C TYR A 101 -0.19 8.04 1.49
N ALA A 102 0.44 9.07 2.06
CA ALA A 102 1.43 8.91 3.12
C ALA A 102 0.78 8.61 4.48
N THR A 103 -0.42 9.11 4.71
CA THR A 103 -1.18 8.94 5.94
C THR A 103 -2.09 7.74 5.88
N THR A 104 -2.21 7.01 6.99
CA THR A 104 -3.25 6.00 7.16
C THR A 104 -4.62 6.67 7.08
N PRO A 105 -5.55 6.19 6.24
CA PRO A 105 -6.91 6.68 6.22
C PRO A 105 -7.55 6.54 7.61
N VAL A 106 -8.33 7.54 8.03
CA VAL A 106 -9.06 7.51 9.29
C VAL A 106 -10.51 7.18 8.99
N SER A 107 -11.06 6.16 9.66
CA SER A 107 -12.47 5.81 9.53
C SER A 107 -13.36 6.93 10.07
N THR A 108 -14.27 7.42 9.24
CA THR A 108 -15.31 8.38 9.64
C THR A 108 -16.71 7.76 9.54
N ALA A 109 -17.76 8.52 9.87
CA ALA A 109 -19.13 8.05 9.72
C ALA A 109 -19.57 8.00 8.25
N GLU A 110 -19.07 8.95 7.44
CA GLU A 110 -19.34 9.07 6.01
C GLU A 110 -18.48 8.10 5.19
N HIS A 111 -17.24 7.89 5.63
CA HIS A 111 -16.24 7.02 5.02
C HIS A 111 -15.75 5.99 6.04
N PRO A 112 -16.61 5.03 6.42
CA PRO A 112 -16.19 3.97 7.32
C PRO A 112 -15.15 3.09 6.62
N LEU A 113 -14.11 2.70 7.36
CA LEU A 113 -13.14 1.73 6.89
C LEU A 113 -13.50 0.35 7.44
N CYS A 114 -13.33 -0.67 6.60
CA CYS A 114 -13.44 -2.06 7.03
C CYS A 114 -12.39 -2.35 8.11
N PRO A 115 -12.76 -2.80 9.33
CA PRO A 115 -11.81 -3.06 10.41
C PRO A 115 -10.94 -4.31 10.18
N VAL A 116 -11.16 -5.03 9.07
CA VAL A 116 -10.36 -6.21 8.68
C VAL A 116 -9.29 -5.82 7.67
N CYS A 117 -9.64 -5.08 6.62
CA CYS A 117 -8.73 -4.78 5.52
C CYS A 117 -8.44 -3.28 5.31
N GLY A 118 -9.08 -2.40 6.07
CA GLY A 118 -8.96 -0.93 5.97
C GLY A 118 -9.54 -0.33 4.69
N MET A 119 -10.29 -1.09 3.90
CA MET A 119 -10.93 -0.58 2.68
C MET A 119 -12.05 0.41 3.04
N ASP A 120 -12.12 1.53 2.32
CA ASP A 120 -13.27 2.44 2.36
C ASP A 120 -14.51 1.72 1.83
N VAL A 121 -15.60 1.79 2.58
CA VAL A 121 -16.86 1.13 2.21
C VAL A 121 -18.02 2.10 2.23
N ASP A 122 -18.96 1.90 1.31
CA ASP A 122 -20.20 2.66 1.31
C ASP A 122 -21.14 2.15 2.41
N PRO A 123 -21.43 2.95 3.46
CA PRO A 123 -22.27 2.52 4.57
C PRO A 123 -23.71 2.18 4.16
N LYS A 124 -24.16 2.61 2.98
CA LYS A 124 -25.50 2.32 2.48
C LYS A 124 -25.64 0.90 1.95
N THR A 125 -24.56 0.32 1.44
CA THR A 125 -24.57 -0.96 0.72
C THR A 125 -23.73 -2.03 1.40
N ALA A 126 -22.77 -1.64 2.24
CA ALA A 126 -21.85 -2.56 2.90
C ALA A 126 -22.54 -3.50 3.92
N PRO A 127 -22.12 -4.78 3.98
CA PRO A 127 -22.40 -5.64 5.13
C PRO A 127 -21.97 -4.98 6.44
N LYS A 128 -22.72 -5.23 7.53
CA LYS A 128 -22.48 -4.60 8.83
C LYS A 128 -22.67 -5.54 10.00
N SER A 129 -21.97 -5.27 11.09
CA SER A 129 -22.07 -5.94 12.38
C SER A 129 -22.08 -4.92 13.50
N VAL A 130 -22.73 -5.23 14.61
CA VAL A 130 -22.75 -4.40 15.81
C VAL A 130 -21.95 -5.10 16.88
N PHE A 131 -20.92 -4.44 17.40
CA PHE A 131 -20.09 -4.95 18.49
C PHE A 131 -19.86 -3.84 19.53
N GLN A 132 -20.11 -4.14 20.80
CA GLN A 132 -20.03 -3.18 21.91
C GLN A 132 -20.82 -1.88 21.67
N GLY A 133 -21.98 -1.99 21.01
CA GLY A 133 -22.84 -0.83 20.71
C GLY A 133 -22.36 0.05 19.55
N LYS A 134 -21.25 -0.29 18.88
CA LYS A 134 -20.77 0.40 17.67
C LYS A 134 -21.06 -0.44 16.42
N THR A 135 -21.53 0.22 15.36
CA THR A 135 -21.70 -0.39 14.03
C THR A 135 -20.38 -0.36 13.27
N TYR A 136 -20.00 -1.51 12.73
CA TYR A 136 -18.85 -1.71 11.85
C TYR A 136 -19.35 -2.13 10.47
N TYR A 137 -18.68 -1.65 9.43
CA TYR A 137 -19.00 -1.92 8.03
C TYR A 137 -17.87 -2.71 7.39
N PHE A 138 -18.18 -3.57 6.41
CA PHE A 138 -17.23 -4.49 5.80
C PHE A 138 -17.27 -4.40 4.28
N CYS A 139 -16.14 -4.63 3.61
CA CYS A 139 -16.09 -4.60 2.15
C CYS A 139 -16.66 -5.88 1.51
N SER A 140 -16.78 -6.95 2.29
CA SER A 140 -17.32 -8.24 1.87
C SER A 140 -17.93 -9.01 3.06
N ASP A 141 -18.75 -10.00 2.76
CA ASP A 141 -19.29 -10.91 3.78
C ASP A 141 -18.21 -11.76 4.47
N ASP A 142 -17.09 -12.02 3.79
CA ASP A 142 -16.00 -12.81 4.36
C ASP A 142 -15.20 -12.01 5.39
N ASP A 143 -14.99 -10.71 5.14
CA ASP A 143 -14.43 -9.79 6.14
C ASP A 143 -15.38 -9.67 7.35
N LYS A 144 -16.69 -9.58 7.09
CA LYS A 144 -17.69 -9.58 8.17
C LYS A 144 -17.59 -10.83 9.03
N LYS A 145 -17.54 -12.03 8.43
CA LYS A 145 -17.40 -13.30 9.17
C LYS A 145 -16.10 -13.35 9.96
N THR A 146 -15.00 -12.86 9.37
CA THR A 146 -13.68 -12.79 10.02
C THR A 146 -13.75 -11.90 11.26
N PHE A 147 -14.42 -10.76 11.15
CA PHE A 147 -14.64 -9.86 12.29
C PHE A 147 -15.52 -10.48 13.35
N ASP A 148 -16.66 -11.05 12.98
CA ASP A 148 -17.60 -11.66 13.92
C ASP A 148 -16.97 -12.82 14.71
N ALA A 149 -16.00 -13.53 14.12
CA ALA A 149 -15.28 -14.62 14.77
C ALA A 149 -14.27 -14.16 15.84
N ALA A 150 -13.68 -12.97 15.70
CA ALA A 150 -12.65 -12.48 16.63
C ALA A 150 -12.58 -10.93 16.72
N PRO A 151 -13.68 -10.25 17.10
CA PRO A 151 -13.79 -8.80 17.00
C PRO A 151 -12.80 -8.08 17.93
N GLU A 152 -12.59 -8.58 19.15
CA GLU A 152 -11.66 -7.99 20.12
C GLU A 152 -10.20 -8.00 19.62
N LYS A 153 -9.80 -9.07 18.92
CA LYS A 153 -8.43 -9.24 18.42
C LYS A 153 -8.12 -8.24 17.31
N LEU A 154 -9.06 -8.01 16.41
CA LEU A 154 -8.91 -7.10 15.28
C LEU A 154 -8.90 -5.64 15.75
N LEU A 155 -9.81 -5.29 16.67
CA LEU A 155 -9.88 -3.94 17.24
C LEU A 155 -8.71 -3.59 18.16
N ALA A 156 -8.03 -4.60 18.74
CA ALA A 156 -6.80 -4.39 19.51
C ALA A 156 -5.58 -4.14 18.61
N ALA A 157 -5.58 -4.62 17.36
CA ALA A 157 -4.52 -4.39 16.39
C ALA A 157 -4.54 -2.94 15.84
N ASP A 158 -5.73 -2.38 15.61
CA ASP A 158 -5.91 -0.99 15.14
C ASP A 158 -5.40 0.06 16.14
N LYS A 159 -5.38 -0.24 17.45
CA LYS A 159 -4.94 0.71 18.49
C LYS A 159 -3.42 0.82 18.64
N LYS A 160 -2.63 0.00 17.94
CA LYS A 160 -1.16 -0.04 18.05
C LYS A 160 -0.43 0.73 16.93
N SER A 161 -1.14 1.39 16.02
CA SER A 161 -0.54 2.11 14.89
C SER A 161 -0.50 3.62 15.06
#